data_AF-A0A4V6NGJ2-F1
#
_entry.id   AF-A0A4V6NGJ2-F1
#
_cell.length_a   1.000
_cell.length_b   1.000
_cell.length_c   1.000
_cell.angle_alpha   90.00
_cell.angle_beta   90.00
_cell.angle_gamma   90.00
#
_symmetry.space_group_name_H-M   'P 1'
#
loop_
_entity.id
_entity.type
_entity.pdbx_description
1 polymer ?
#
loop_
_entity_poly.entity_id
_entity_poly.type
_entity_poly.pdbx_seq_one_letter_code
_entity_poly.pdbx_strand_id
1 'polypeptide(L)' 'MSFSIRLNAQEKALAESYARLHSLSLGEAFKQALFERIEDEYDIAIADEAYHEYLKNPKTYTHSEARELLDL' A
#
# COMPACT_ATOMS: atom_id res chain seq x y z
N MET A 1 20.64 -3.20 10.29
CA MET A 1 20.71 -4.44 9.47
C MET A 1 20.89 -4.06 8.03
N SER A 2 21.68 -4.83 7.28
CA SER A 2 21.87 -4.67 5.83
C SER A 2 21.52 -5.97 5.13
N PHE A 3 20.86 -5.89 3.99
CA PHE A 3 20.61 -7.02 3.09
C PHE A 3 21.17 -6.68 1.70
N SER A 4 21.49 -7.71 0.92
CA SER A 4 22.05 -7.55 -0.43
C SER A 4 21.13 -8.19 -1.45
N ILE A 5 20.77 -7.42 -2.48
CA ILE A 5 20.02 -7.91 -3.64
C ILE A 5 21.01 -8.06 -4.79
N ARG A 6 21.01 -9.22 -5.46
CA ARG A 6 21.75 -9.40 -6.71
C ARG A 6 20.89 -8.91 -7.86
N LEU A 7 21.46 -8.04 -8.68
CA LEU A 7 20.84 -7.51 -9.88
C LEU A 7 21.75 -7.82 -11.06
N ASN A 8 21.15 -8.18 -12.19
CA ASN A 8 21.86 -8.15 -13.46
C ASN A 8 22.06 -6.70 -13.95
N ALA A 9 22.85 -6.54 -15.02
CA ALA A 9 23.20 -5.20 -15.51
C ALA A 9 21.97 -4.37 -15.95
N GLN A 10 20.96 -5.01 -16.54
CA GLN A 10 19.75 -4.34 -17.01
C GLN A 10 18.85 -3.92 -15.84
N GLU A 11 18.63 -4.82 -14.88
CA GLU A 11 17.85 -4.54 -13.66
C GLU A 11 18.47 -3.38 -12.87
N LYS A 12 19.81 -3.39 -12.72
CA LYS A 12 20.51 -2.29 -12.06
C LYS A 12 20.33 -0.97 -12.80
N ALA A 13 20.50 -0.96 -14.12
CA ALA A 13 20.35 0.26 -14.92
C ALA A 13 18.94 0.84 -14.81
N LEU A 14 17.91 -0.01 -14.80
CA LEU A 14 16.51 0.37 -14.63
C LEU A 14 16.22 0.91 -13.23
N ALA A 15 16.66 0.21 -12.19
CA ALA A 15 16.42 0.64 -10.81
C ALA A 15 17.14 1.96 -10.50
N GLU A 16 18.35 2.15 -11.04
CA GLU A 16 19.07 3.42 -10.91
C GLU A 16 18.42 4.57 -11.68
N SER A 17 17.88 4.33 -12.89
CA SER A 17 17.21 5.38 -13.64
C SER A 17 15.93 5.85 -12.95
N TYR A 18 15.16 4.92 -12.39
CA TYR A 18 14.01 5.23 -11.52
C TYR A 18 14.44 6.05 -10.30
N ALA A 19 15.41 5.56 -9.53
CA ALA A 19 15.85 6.25 -8.32
C ALA A 19 16.33 7.69 -8.62
N ARG A 20 17.11 7.88 -9.70
CA ARG A 20 17.54 9.21 -10.16
C ARG A 20 16.38 10.12 -10.55
N LEU A 21 15.41 9.59 -11.31
CA LEU A 21 14.23 10.37 -11.74
C LEU A 21 13.43 10.91 -10.54
N HIS A 22 13.36 10.11 -9.48
CA HIS A 22 12.63 10.46 -8.25
C HIS A 22 13.52 11.10 -7.16
N SER A 23 14.79 11.40 -7.47
CA SER A 23 15.76 11.96 -6.50
C SER A 23 15.92 11.12 -5.23
N LEU A 24 15.78 9.79 -5.36
CA LEU A 24 15.96 8.81 -4.29
C LEU A 24 17.29 8.08 -4.44
N SER A 25 17.84 7.58 -3.33
CA SER A 25 18.85 6.53 -3.40
C SER A 25 18.21 5.21 -3.83
N LEU A 26 19.02 4.30 -4.37
CA LEU A 26 18.57 2.97 -4.77
C LEU A 26 17.94 2.20 -3.59
N GLY A 27 18.54 2.32 -2.40
CA GLY A 27 18.02 1.69 -1.18
C GLY A 27 16.70 2.27 -0.70
N GLU A 28 16.47 3.58 -0.85
CA GLU A 28 15.19 4.21 -0.55
C GLU A 28 14.11 3.77 -1.50
N ALA A 29 14.38 3.76 -2.81
CA ALA A 29 13.43 3.27 -3.81
C ALA A 29 13.01 1.81 -3.54
N PHE A 30 13.97 0.93 -3.23
CA PHE A 30 13.65 -0.46 -2.86
C PHE A 30 12.87 -0.58 -1.55
N LYS A 31 13.22 0.22 -0.54
CA LYS A 31 12.52 0.21 0.74
C LYS A 31 11.07 0.67 0.56
N GLN A 32 10.87 1.79 -0.11
CA GLN A 32 9.54 2.34 -0.37
C GLN A 32 8.69 1.34 -1.15
N ALA A 33 9.20 0.81 -2.26
CA ALA A 33 8.46 -0.18 -3.06
C ALA A 33 8.10 -1.46 -2.27
N LEU A 34 8.97 -1.91 -1.36
CA LEU A 34 8.67 -3.06 -0.50
C LEU A 34 7.55 -2.74 0.49
N PHE A 35 7.60 -1.59 1.16
CA PHE A 35 6.60 -1.23 2.16
C PHE A 35 5.25 -0.87 1.54
N GLU A 36 5.22 -0.19 0.39
CA GLU A 36 4.00 0.05 -0.38
C GLU A 36 3.31 -1.29 -0.73
N ARG A 37 4.08 -2.29 -1.19
CA ARG A 37 3.51 -3.60 -1.52
C ARG A 37 2.98 -4.36 -0.30
N ILE A 38 3.60 -4.16 0.88
CA ILE A 38 3.11 -4.74 2.14
C ILE A 38 1.82 -4.04 2.59
N GLU A 39 1.77 -2.71 2.47
CA GLU A 39 0.60 -1.89 2.79
C GLU A 39 -0.59 -2.27 1.90
N ASP A 40 -0.40 -2.37 0.58
CA ASP A 40 -1.43 -2.81 -0.36
C ASP A 40 -2.01 -4.18 0.01
N GLU A 41 -1.14 -5.16 0.32
CA GLU A 41 -1.57 -6.50 0.73
C GLU A 41 -2.34 -6.49 2.06
N TYR A 42 -1.92 -5.63 2.99
CA TYR A 42 -2.59 -5.47 4.29
C TYR A 42 -3.95 -4.79 4.14
N ASP A 43 -4.04 -3.71 3.37
CA ASP A 43 -5.27 -2.97 3.13
C ASP A 43 -6.33 -3.84 2.45
N ILE A 44 -5.94 -4.68 1.49
CA ILE A 44 -6.83 -5.67 0.87
C ILE A 44 -7.38 -6.64 1.91
N ALA A 45 -6.52 -7.19 2.77
CA ALA A 45 -6.93 -8.15 3.79
C ALA A 45 -7.93 -7.54 4.78
N ILE A 46 -7.69 -6.30 5.24
CA ILE A 46 -8.59 -5.58 6.15
C ILE A 46 -9.90 -5.23 5.46
N ALA A 47 -9.87 -4.80 4.20
CA ALA A 47 -11.08 -4.51 3.42
C ALA A 47 -11.95 -5.76 3.25
N ASP A 48 -11.34 -6.91 2.95
CA ASP A 48 -12.05 -8.20 2.84
C ASP A 48 -12.67 -8.62 4.18
N GLU A 49 -11.96 -8.45 5.29
CA GLU A 49 -12.50 -8.72 6.64
C GLU A 49 -13.71 -7.83 6.95
N ALA A 50 -13.57 -6.52 6.77
CA ALA A 50 -14.64 -5.55 6.99
C ALA A 50 -15.86 -5.84 6.10
N TYR A 51 -15.63 -6.25 4.84
CA TYR A 51 -16.69 -6.63 3.93
C TYR A 51 -17.42 -7.90 4.39
N HIS A 52 -16.69 -8.93 4.82
CA HIS A 52 -17.30 -10.13 5.38
C HIS A 52 -18.10 -9.85 6.66
N GLU A 53 -17.64 -8.93 7.51
CA GLU A 53 -18.40 -8.51 8.69
C GLU A 53 -19.69 -7.80 8.30
N TYR A 54 -19.63 -6.87 7.34
CA TYR A 54 -20.81 -6.21 6.78
C TYR A 54 -21.81 -7.21 6.20
N LEU A 55 -21.36 -8.22 5.45
CA LEU A 55 -22.26 -9.24 4.88
C LEU A 55 -23.01 -10.05 5.94
N LYS A 56 -22.47 -10.21 7.15
CA LYS A 56 -23.17 -10.88 8.26
C LYS A 56 -24.32 -10.03 8.80
N ASN A 57 -24.24 -8.70 8.68
CA ASN A 57 -25.28 -7.77 9.09
C ASN A 57 -25.29 -6.52 8.19
N PRO A 58 -25.92 -6.60 7.00
CA PRO A 58 -25.78 -5.59 5.95
C PRO A 58 -26.67 -4.37 6.22
N LYS A 59 -26.30 -3.60 7.25
CA LYS A 59 -26.98 -2.35 7.60
C LYS A 59 -26.37 -1.20 6.81
N THR A 60 -27.21 -0.48 6.09
CA THR A 60 -26.82 0.72 5.35
C THR A 60 -27.46 1.95 5.97
N TYR A 61 -26.82 3.09 5.75
CA TYR A 61 -27.29 4.40 6.21
C TYR A 61 -27.40 5.33 5.00
N THR A 62 -28.40 6.20 5.02
CA THR A 62 -28.42 7.34 4.11
C THR A 62 -27.27 8.29 4.44
N HIS A 63 -26.91 9.16 3.50
CA HIS A 63 -25.86 10.15 3.72
C HIS A 63 -26.13 11.04 4.95
N SER A 64 -27.39 11.40 5.20
CA SER A 64 -27.79 12.21 6.35
C SER A 64 -27.64 11.46 7.68
N GLU A 65 -28.08 10.21 7.75
CA GLU A 65 -27.92 9.36 8.94
C GLU A 65 -26.44 9.08 9.25
N ALA A 66 -25.62 8.81 8.22
CA ALA A 66 -24.19 8.59 8.38
C ALA A 66 -23.49 9.84 8.94
N ARG A 67 -23.91 11.02 8.49
CA ARG A 67 -23.37 12.30 8.96
C ARG A 67 -23.68 12.54 10.44
N GLU A 68 -24.91 12.26 10.86
CA GLU A 68 -25.33 12.35 12.26
C GLU A 68 -24.58 11.32 13.14
N LEU A 69 -24.40 10.08 12.66
CA LEU A 69 -23.68 9.02 13.38
C LEU A 69 -22.18 9.29 13.56
N LEU A 70 -21.56 9.97 12.59
CA LEU A 70 -20.12 10.25 12.59
C LEU A 70 -19.77 11.65 13.15
N ASP A 71 -20.76 12.42 13.60
CA ASP A 71 -20.60 13.78 14.14
C ASP A 71 -19.87 14.74 13.16
N LEU A 72 -20.29 14.72 11.89
CA LEU A 72 -19.74 15.51 10.76
C LEU A 72 -20.74 16.55 10.22
#